data_AF-A0A534GIM9-F1
#
_entry.id   AF-A0A534GIM9-F1
#
_cell.length_a   1.000
_cell.length_b   1.000
_cell.length_c   1.000
_cell.angle_alpha   90.00
_cell.angle_beta   90.00
_cell.angle_gamma   90.00
#
_symmetry.space_group_name_H-M   'P 1'
#
loop_
_entity.id
_entity.type
_entity.pdbx_description
1 polymer ?
#
loop_
_entity_poly.entity_id
_entity_poly.type
_entity_poly.pdbx_seq_one_letter_code
_entity_poly.pdbx_strand_id
1 'polypeptide(L)'
;MYTKTAVLRARSVLGAAAVACTFFAGNVAAEDRTVTVAIHVSTRGLDLSQPAGAHEFYTRLQRAARVACTDGNRVDLAPAPDPEGCYEKALGDAIRSANVPRLTQVYLETHTLRQAAARGIDVPAQMAAK
;
A
#
# COMPACT_ATOMS: atom_id res chain seq x y z
N MET A 1 -59.19 50.69 -56.17
CA MET A 1 -59.07 51.13 -54.77
C MET A 1 -60.14 50.43 -53.94
N TYR A 2 -59.74 49.48 -53.10
CA TYR A 2 -60.44 49.09 -51.87
C TYR A 2 -59.42 48.34 -51.02
N THR A 3 -58.74 49.08 -50.15
CA THR A 3 -57.78 48.56 -49.17
C THR A 3 -58.54 47.88 -48.05
N LYS A 4 -58.28 46.59 -47.83
CA LYS A 4 -58.61 45.90 -46.58
C LYS A 4 -57.31 45.48 -45.90
N THR A 5 -56.88 46.32 -44.97
CA THR A 5 -55.86 46.01 -43.96
C THR A 5 -56.39 44.92 -43.03
N ALA A 6 -55.79 43.73 -43.08
CA ALA A 6 -56.04 42.67 -42.11
C ALA A 6 -54.82 42.54 -41.19
N VAL A 7 -54.88 43.32 -40.11
CA VAL A 7 -54.51 42.97 -38.73
C VAL A 7 -53.30 42.04 -38.56
N LEU A 8 -52.17 42.63 -38.12
CA LEU A 8 -51.10 41.90 -37.44
C LEU A 8 -51.70 41.05 -36.31
N ARG A 9 -51.61 39.72 -36.44
CA ARG A 9 -51.66 38.82 -35.29
C ARG A 9 -50.24 38.46 -34.90
N ALA A 10 -49.74 39.21 -33.93
CA ALA A 10 -48.60 38.80 -33.11
C ALA A 10 -48.92 37.45 -32.46
N ARG A 11 -48.29 36.38 -32.96
CA ARG A 11 -48.16 35.12 -32.25
C ARG A 11 -46.69 34.94 -31.89
N SER A 12 -46.29 35.63 -30.82
CA SER A 12 -45.11 35.27 -30.07
C SER A 12 -45.41 33.98 -29.32
N VAL A 13 -44.84 32.86 -29.75
CA VAL A 13 -44.69 31.67 -28.90
C VAL A 13 -43.26 31.16 -29.08
N LEU A 14 -42.40 31.66 -28.18
CA LEU A 14 -41.41 30.91 -27.41
C LEU A 14 -40.84 29.65 -28.08
N GLY A 15 -39.58 29.71 -28.49
CA GLY A 15 -38.87 28.53 -28.98
C GLY A 15 -37.38 28.72 -29.18
N ALA A 16 -36.65 29.26 -28.20
CA ALA A 16 -35.18 29.21 -28.20
C ALA A 16 -34.61 29.65 -26.83
N ALA A 17 -34.69 28.81 -25.81
CA ALA A 17 -33.81 28.91 -24.64
C ALA A 17 -33.86 27.63 -23.79
N ALA A 18 -32.95 26.70 -24.04
CA ALA A 18 -32.41 25.82 -23.00
C ALA A 18 -31.00 25.43 -23.42
N VAL A 19 -30.07 26.30 -23.03
CA VAL A 19 -28.63 26.16 -23.17
C VAL A 19 -28.19 24.89 -22.44
N ALA A 20 -27.54 24.00 -23.19
CA ALA A 20 -26.53 23.04 -22.77
C ALA A 20 -26.52 22.63 -21.28
N CYS A 21 -27.15 21.50 -20.94
CA CYS A 21 -26.72 20.70 -19.80
C CYS A 21 -25.40 19.99 -20.16
N THR A 22 -24.33 20.74 -20.39
CA THR A 22 -22.98 20.18 -20.48
C THR A 22 -22.62 19.65 -19.11
N PHE A 23 -22.71 18.32 -18.97
CA PHE A 23 -21.73 17.48 -18.31
C PHE A 23 -20.86 18.19 -17.26
N PHE A 24 -21.45 18.55 -16.12
CA PHE A 24 -20.68 18.51 -14.87
C PHE A 24 -20.59 17.04 -14.45
N ALA A 25 -19.85 16.25 -15.23
CA ALA A 25 -19.13 15.12 -14.67
C ALA A 25 -18.03 15.77 -13.81
N GLY A 26 -18.42 16.24 -12.62
CA GLY A 26 -17.44 16.55 -11.60
C GLY A 26 -16.58 15.30 -11.48
N ASN A 27 -15.28 15.43 -11.68
CA ASN A 27 -14.37 14.36 -11.38
C ASN A 27 -14.62 14.03 -9.91
N VAL A 28 -15.32 12.92 -9.65
CA VAL A 28 -15.30 12.31 -8.33
C VAL A 28 -13.87 11.82 -8.21
N ALA A 29 -12.99 12.71 -7.76
CA ALA A 29 -11.70 12.31 -7.28
C ALA A 29 -12.00 11.44 -6.06
N ALA A 30 -11.95 10.13 -6.26
CA ALA A 30 -11.92 9.20 -5.15
C ALA A 30 -10.73 9.63 -4.28
N GLU A 31 -10.98 9.97 -3.03
CA GLU A 31 -9.91 10.34 -2.10
C GLU A 31 -9.09 9.09 -1.82
N ASP A 32 -7.87 9.04 -2.35
CA ASP A 32 -6.94 7.95 -2.07
C ASP A 32 -6.57 7.99 -0.58
N ARG A 33 -7.07 7.03 0.18
CA ARG A 33 -6.75 6.90 1.61
C ARG A 33 -5.59 5.93 1.80
N THR A 34 -4.43 6.46 2.17
CA THR A 34 -3.29 5.64 2.58
C THR A 34 -3.57 5.01 3.95
N VAL A 35 -3.47 3.69 4.04
CA VAL A 35 -3.58 2.95 5.30
C VAL A 35 -2.25 2.32 5.70
N THR A 36 -1.99 2.24 7.00
CA THR A 36 -0.86 1.47 7.52
C THR A 36 -1.33 0.10 7.93
N VAL A 37 -0.60 -0.90 7.46
CA VAL A 37 -0.82 -2.30 7.78
C VAL A 37 0.19 -2.73 8.84
N ALA A 38 -0.28 -3.29 9.95
CA ALA A 38 0.57 -3.90 10.96
C ALA A 38 0.13 -5.34 11.21
N ILE A 39 1.08 -6.29 11.12
CA ILE A 39 0.86 -7.70 11.45
C ILE A 39 1.77 -8.04 12.63
N HIS A 40 1.18 -8.43 13.76
CA HIS A 40 1.93 -8.90 14.92
C HIS A 40 2.26 -10.38 14.78
N VAL A 41 3.55 -10.72 14.89
CA VAL A 41 4.02 -12.10 14.85
C VAL A 41 4.48 -12.51 16.24
N SER A 42 3.89 -13.59 16.77
CA SER A 42 4.22 -14.08 18.11
C SER A 42 5.44 -15.00 18.09
N THR A 43 6.29 -14.85 19.10
CA THR A 43 7.38 -15.76 19.44
C THR A 43 6.93 -16.94 20.31
N ARG A 44 5.64 -17.03 20.66
CA ARG A 44 5.12 -18.06 21.57
C ARG A 44 5.47 -19.46 21.05
N GLY A 45 6.03 -20.27 21.94
CA GLY A 45 6.45 -21.64 21.66
C GLY A 45 7.79 -21.75 20.92
N LEU A 46 8.52 -20.65 20.74
CA LEU A 46 9.86 -20.64 20.15
C LEU A 46 10.91 -20.16 21.15
N ASP A 47 12.04 -20.83 21.17
CA ASP A 47 13.24 -20.36 21.84
C ASP A 47 14.18 -19.72 20.81
N LEU A 48 14.21 -18.38 20.80
CA LEU A 48 15.05 -17.62 19.87
C LEU A 48 16.55 -17.71 20.22
N SER A 49 16.89 -18.26 21.39
CA SER A 49 18.28 -18.58 21.76
C SER A 49 18.75 -19.90 21.15
N GLN A 50 17.87 -20.65 20.48
CA GLN A 50 18.21 -21.87 19.73
C GLN A 50 18.17 -21.61 18.22
N PRO A 51 19.05 -22.24 17.42
CA PRO A 51 19.08 -22.00 15.97
C PRO A 51 17.73 -22.34 15.32
N ALA A 52 17.16 -23.50 15.67
CA ALA A 52 15.87 -23.94 15.15
C ALA A 52 14.73 -22.96 15.46
N GLY A 53 14.68 -22.40 16.67
CA GLY A 53 13.66 -21.43 17.05
C GLY A 53 13.81 -20.09 16.32
N ALA A 54 15.04 -19.65 16.05
CA ALA A 54 15.31 -18.44 15.26
C ALA A 54 14.93 -18.61 13.78
N HIS A 55 15.28 -19.74 13.15
CA HIS A 55 14.90 -20.05 11.76
C HIS A 55 13.38 -20.17 11.59
N GLU A 56 12.71 -20.82 12.54
CA GLU A 56 11.25 -20.93 12.53
C GLU A 56 10.58 -19.55 12.71
N PHE A 57 11.09 -18.72 13.63
CA PHE A 57 10.58 -17.36 13.77
C PHE A 57 10.83 -16.51 12.52
N TYR A 58 12.01 -16.62 11.91
CA TYR A 58 12.32 -15.95 10.65
C TYR A 58 11.34 -16.33 9.54
N THR A 59 11.02 -17.63 9.41
CA THR A 59 10.03 -18.13 8.44
C THR A 59 8.64 -17.52 8.67
N ARG A 60 8.23 -17.38 9.93
CA ARG A 60 6.97 -16.71 10.29
C ARG A 60 6.98 -15.24 9.90
N LEU A 61 8.10 -14.53 10.10
CA LEU A 61 8.26 -13.15 9.68
C LEU A 61 8.18 -13.01 8.15
N GLN A 62 8.83 -13.89 7.39
CA GLN A 62 8.73 -13.89 5.94
C GLN A 62 7.28 -14.06 5.47
N ARG A 63 6.55 -15.01 6.07
CA ARG A 63 5.13 -15.22 5.74
C ARG A 63 4.29 -13.98 6.08
N ALA A 64 4.51 -13.38 7.24
CA ALA A 64 3.81 -12.18 7.65
C ALA A 64 4.12 -10.98 6.74
N ALA A 65 5.38 -10.77 6.36
CA ALA A 65 5.80 -9.73 5.41
C ALA A 65 5.12 -9.93 4.05
N ARG A 66 5.04 -11.17 3.56
CA ARG A 66 4.31 -11.48 2.32
C ARG A 66 2.83 -11.11 2.45
N VAL A 67 2.15 -11.56 3.51
CA VAL A 67 0.73 -11.23 3.76
C VAL A 67 0.50 -9.72 3.94
N ALA A 68 1.47 -8.99 4.52
CA ALA A 68 1.38 -7.54 4.68
C ALA A 68 1.41 -6.81 3.34
N CYS A 69 2.21 -7.30 2.39
CA CYS A 69 2.54 -6.63 1.13
C CYS A 69 1.75 -7.13 -0.08
N THR A 70 1.08 -8.26 0.04
CA THR A 70 0.12 -8.76 -0.95
C THR A 70 -1.32 -8.59 -0.44
N ASP A 71 -2.29 -9.14 -1.17
CA ASP A 71 -3.74 -8.98 -0.93
C ASP A 71 -4.26 -9.76 0.30
N GLY A 72 -3.41 -10.02 1.29
CA GLY A 72 -3.71 -10.85 2.45
C GLY A 72 -4.91 -10.33 3.24
N ASN A 73 -6.08 -10.93 3.01
CA ASN A 73 -7.36 -10.72 3.72
C ASN A 73 -7.86 -9.26 3.79
N ARG A 74 -7.39 -8.35 2.94
CA ARG A 74 -7.83 -6.95 2.95
C ARG A 74 -8.73 -6.67 1.77
N VAL A 75 -10.03 -6.63 2.05
CA VAL A 75 -11.03 -6.14 1.11
C VAL A 75 -10.80 -4.65 0.85
N ASP A 76 -10.96 -4.23 -0.40
CA ASP A 76 -10.92 -2.83 -0.84
C ASP A 76 -9.57 -2.10 -0.69
N LEU A 77 -8.45 -2.82 -0.49
CA LEU A 77 -7.11 -2.23 -0.64
C LEU A 77 -6.51 -2.56 -2.00
N ALA A 78 -6.05 -1.52 -2.68
CA ALA A 78 -5.23 -1.70 -3.88
C ALA A 78 -3.93 -2.44 -3.53
N PRO A 79 -3.43 -3.31 -4.43
CA PRO A 79 -2.13 -3.95 -4.26
C PRO A 79 -1.01 -2.92 -4.06
N ALA A 80 0.02 -3.29 -3.31
CA ALA A 80 1.21 -2.46 -3.22
C ALA A 80 1.85 -2.28 -4.62
N PRO A 81 2.27 -1.06 -5.00
CA PRO A 81 2.85 -0.81 -6.32
C PRO A 81 4.19 -1.55 -6.54
N ASP A 82 4.90 -1.84 -5.44
CA ASP A 82 6.12 -2.65 -5.42
C ASP A 82 6.02 -3.69 -4.28
N PRO A 83 5.43 -4.87 -4.56
CA PRO A 83 5.24 -5.91 -3.54
C PRO A 83 6.55 -6.45 -2.97
N GLU A 84 7.60 -6.54 -3.78
CA GLU A 84 8.91 -7.05 -3.34
C GLU A 84 9.66 -6.02 -2.51
N GLY A 85 9.68 -4.75 -2.92
CA GLY A 85 10.23 -3.68 -2.08
C GLY A 85 9.48 -3.51 -0.76
N CYS A 86 8.15 -3.69 -0.77
CA CYS A 86 7.35 -3.77 0.45
C CYS A 86 7.77 -4.95 1.32
N TYR A 87 7.88 -6.16 0.73
CA TYR A 87 8.27 -7.37 1.46
C TYR A 87 9.63 -7.20 2.14
N GLU A 88 10.63 -6.73 1.40
CA GLU A 88 11.98 -6.50 1.89
C GLU A 88 12.03 -5.44 3.01
N LYS A 89 11.22 -4.39 2.88
CA LYS A 89 11.09 -3.38 3.93
C LYS A 89 10.41 -3.95 5.18
N ALA A 90 9.28 -4.65 5.02
CA ALA A 90 8.51 -5.21 6.13
C ALA A 90 9.31 -6.26 6.90
N LEU A 91 10.04 -7.13 6.18
CA LEU A 91 10.94 -8.10 6.79
C LEU A 91 12.07 -7.39 7.54
N GLY A 92 12.78 -6.46 6.91
CA GLY A 92 13.87 -5.73 7.56
C GLY A 92 13.43 -4.94 8.79
N ASP A 93 12.27 -4.27 8.72
CA ASP A 93 11.66 -3.55 9.84
C ASP A 93 11.34 -4.51 11.01
N ALA A 94 10.87 -5.73 10.71
CA ALA A 94 10.59 -6.74 11.72
C ALA A 94 11.85 -7.30 12.38
N ILE A 95 12.92 -7.57 11.60
CA ILE A 95 14.21 -8.02 12.15
C ILE A 95 14.81 -6.94 13.06
N ARG A 96 14.82 -5.68 12.60
CA ARG A 96 15.26 -4.53 13.40
C ARG A 96 14.45 -4.39 14.69
N SER A 97 13.12 -4.48 14.59
CA SER A 97 12.23 -4.35 15.76
C SER A 97 12.38 -5.51 16.75
N ALA A 98 12.67 -6.73 16.28
CA ALA A 98 12.90 -7.86 17.15
C ALA A 98 14.21 -7.72 17.95
N ASN A 99 15.23 -7.08 17.37
CA ASN A 99 16.52 -6.81 17.99
C ASN A 99 17.16 -8.06 18.65
N VAL A 100 17.09 -9.20 17.94
CA VAL A 100 17.67 -10.47 18.39
C VAL A 100 18.90 -10.78 17.52
N PRO A 101 20.12 -10.82 18.07
CA PRO A 101 21.34 -11.03 17.28
C PRO A 101 21.33 -12.31 16.42
N ARG A 102 20.74 -13.39 16.95
CA ARG A 102 20.60 -14.65 16.21
C ARG A 102 19.64 -14.52 15.03
N LEU A 103 18.60 -13.70 15.13
CA LEU A 103 17.68 -13.47 14.03
C LEU A 103 18.36 -12.63 12.93
N THR A 104 19.20 -11.66 13.30
CA THR A 104 20.10 -10.98 12.36
C THR A 104 21.05 -11.95 11.66
N GLN A 105 21.56 -12.96 12.37
CA GLN A 105 22.39 -14.02 11.75
C GLN A 105 21.63 -14.77 10.67
N VAL A 106 20.39 -15.20 10.95
CA VAL A 106 19.54 -15.89 9.97
C VAL A 106 19.24 -15.00 8.76
N TYR A 107 18.94 -13.71 8.98
CA TYR A 107 18.71 -12.75 7.89
C TYR A 107 19.92 -12.66 6.94
N LEU A 108 21.13 -12.66 7.50
CA LEU A 108 22.38 -12.57 6.75
C LEU A 108 22.78 -13.86 6.02
N GLU A 109 22.05 -14.97 6.21
CA GLU A 109 22.23 -16.18 5.39
C GLU A 109 21.76 -15.94 3.95
N THR A 110 20.80 -15.04 3.74
CA THR A 110 20.24 -14.71 2.43
C THR A 110 20.43 -13.26 2.01
N HIS A 111 20.84 -12.39 2.94
CA HIS A 111 21.06 -10.97 2.70
C HIS A 111 22.48 -10.54 3.02
N THR A 112 22.90 -9.46 2.38
CA THR A 112 24.19 -8.83 2.61
C THR A 112 24.18 -7.89 3.81
N LEU A 113 25.36 -7.65 4.38
CA LEU A 113 25.57 -6.61 5.40
C LEU A 113 25.11 -5.22 4.95
N ARG A 114 25.28 -4.90 3.65
CA ARG A 114 24.82 -3.63 3.07
C ARG A 114 23.29 -3.52 3.10
N GLN A 115 22.58 -4.60 2.79
CA GLN A 115 21.12 -4.63 2.87
C GLN A 115 20.64 -4.49 4.32
N ALA A 116 21.29 -5.19 5.26
CA ALA A 116 20.99 -5.05 6.69
C ALA A 116 21.17 -3.59 7.17
N ALA A 117 22.29 -2.95 6.82
CA ALA A 117 22.56 -1.55 7.13
C ALA A 117 21.54 -0.59 6.50
N ALA A 118 21.14 -0.82 5.24
CA ALA A 118 20.11 -0.03 4.57
C ALA A 118 18.73 -0.11 5.26
N ARG A 119 18.49 -1.16 6.06
CA ARG A 119 17.29 -1.32 6.89
C ARG A 119 17.50 -0.90 8.35
N GLY A 120 18.69 -0.43 8.72
CA GLY A 120 19.03 -0.06 10.09
C GLY A 120 19.03 -1.25 11.05
N ILE A 121 19.35 -2.44 10.56
CA ILE A 121 19.52 -3.64 11.39
C ILE A 121 20.92 -3.58 11.99
N ASP A 122 21.00 -3.61 13.32
CA ASP A 122 22.28 -3.68 14.02
C ASP A 122 22.94 -5.04 13.77
N VAL A 123 24.11 -5.01 13.11
CA VAL A 123 24.92 -6.20 12.87
C VAL A 123 25.94 -6.33 14.00
N PRO A 124 26.01 -7.49 14.69
CA PRO A 124 27.05 -7.73 15.67
C PRO A 124 28.45 -7.57 15.06
N ALA A 125 29.36 -6.86 15.75
CA ALA A 125 30.71 -6.60 15.26
C ALA A 125 31.49 -7.86 14.84
N GLN A 126 31.21 -9.00 15.51
CA GLN A 126 31.78 -10.31 15.21
C GLN A 126 31.42 -10.83 13.80
N MET A 127 30.33 -10.34 13.21
CA MET A 127 29.89 -10.72 11.86
C MET A 127 30.28 -9.70 10.78
N ALA A 128 30.55 -8.46 11.17
CA ALA A 128 30.94 -7.39 10.25
C ALA A 128 32.43 -7.46 9.84
N ALA A 129 33.24 -8.26 10.54
CA ALA A 129 34.68 -8.38 10.34
C ALA A 129 35.09 -9.53 9.39
N LYS A 130 34.13 -10.17 8.72
CA LYS A 130 34.34 -11.31 7.81
C LYS A 130 34.00 -10.92 6.38
#